data_AF-A0A0J8GVZ5-F1
#
_entry.id   AF-A0A0J8GVZ5-F1
#
_cell.length_a   1.000
_cell.length_b   1.000
_cell.length_c   1.000
_cell.angle_alpha   90.00
_cell.angle_beta   90.00
_cell.angle_gamma   90.00
#
_symmetry.space_group_name_H-M   'P 1'
#
loop_
_entity.id
_entity.type
_entity.pdbx_description
1 polymer ?
#
loop_
_entity_poly.entity_id
_entity_poly.type
_entity_poly.pdbx_seq_one_letter_code
_entity_poly.pdbx_strand_id
1 'polypeptide(L)'
;MKKLTLIICISSAAFIAALLYNLIPVSDSGSNQTTTTVAENISSHELTQTDMSSIDYQDLSQYQKPIQNIPNLSDDTLLLNADSVLGYLIEENLTEQQAFALSEISVEQSASLLSQDSSLLALAINKITSLPHSEQREFLLRASHNSSEEVKQQISQALFNSDRVIDRKSAVSLLMRNPMSAQVSERITSILQMEYDSSVLQHVFNHLGAINNPILIEKLLPDIEHVISFTHDIKIKSSAVKILMKHHPANADITSYIDTMLTSSQADERNQGLNLLFMQLNDHDIELSDYRKQIIELEVGKIVNDLSQSTENRQQAELTLNLIQRH
;
A
#
# COMPACT_ATOMS: atom_id res chain seq x y z
N MET A 1 20.41 -33.92 39.89
CA MET A 1 19.99 -32.51 39.92
C MET A 1 20.06 -31.99 38.47
N LYS A 2 19.28 -32.45 37.47
CA LYS A 2 17.85 -32.22 37.11
C LYS A 2 17.46 -30.73 37.17
N LYS A 3 17.64 -30.00 36.05
CA LYS A 3 16.64 -29.68 34.98
C LYS A 3 15.50 -28.76 35.46
N LEU A 4 15.65 -27.44 35.33
CA LEU A 4 14.51 -26.50 35.24
C LEU A 4 14.96 -25.10 34.75
N THR A 5 15.30 -24.95 33.46
CA THR A 5 15.52 -23.60 32.85
C THR A 5 15.29 -23.65 31.34
N LEU A 6 14.07 -23.98 30.89
CA LEU A 6 13.68 -23.86 29.48
C LEU A 6 12.16 -23.91 29.30
N ILE A 7 11.40 -22.98 29.91
CA ILE A 7 9.94 -22.89 29.67
C ILE A 7 9.46 -21.44 29.40
N ILE A 8 10.26 -20.38 29.62
CA ILE A 8 9.75 -19.00 29.52
C ILE A 8 9.89 -18.35 28.13
N CYS A 9 10.70 -18.92 27.21
CA CYS A 9 10.92 -18.28 25.89
C CYS A 9 9.99 -18.76 24.76
N ILE A 10 9.11 -19.75 24.99
CA ILE A 10 8.25 -20.30 23.93
C ILE A 10 6.85 -19.65 23.93
N SER A 11 6.39 -19.12 25.07
CA SER A 11 5.07 -18.49 25.18
C SER A 11 4.97 -17.10 24.54
N SER A 12 6.07 -16.37 24.40
CA SER A 12 6.10 -15.04 23.75
C SER A 12 6.13 -15.12 22.23
N ALA A 13 6.80 -16.13 21.65
CA ALA A 13 6.83 -16.32 20.20
C ALA A 13 5.49 -16.81 19.63
N ALA A 14 4.77 -17.67 20.37
CA ALA A 14 3.44 -18.14 19.97
C ALA A 14 2.38 -17.04 20.03
N PHE A 15 2.53 -16.06 20.94
CA PHE A 15 1.60 -14.93 21.08
C PHE A 15 1.81 -13.88 19.97
N ILE A 16 3.06 -13.60 19.58
CA ILE A 16 3.38 -12.71 18.45
C ILE A 16 2.90 -13.30 17.11
N ALA A 17 2.99 -14.62 16.94
CA ALA A 17 2.47 -15.30 15.75
C ALA A 17 0.92 -15.24 15.65
N ALA A 18 0.21 -15.26 16.78
CA ALA A 18 -1.25 -15.11 16.81
C ALA A 18 -1.71 -13.67 16.50
N LEU A 19 -0.92 -12.66 16.89
CA LEU A 19 -1.22 -11.25 16.58
C LEU A 19 -1.01 -10.92 15.08
N LEU A 20 -0.07 -11.59 14.42
CA LEU A 20 0.19 -11.40 12.98
C LEU A 20 -0.80 -12.18 12.10
N TYR A 21 -1.42 -13.26 12.58
CA TYR A 21 -2.37 -14.06 11.80
C TYR A 21 -3.75 -13.39 11.63
N ASN A 22 -4.12 -12.43 12.47
CA ASN A 22 -5.39 -11.69 12.40
C ASN A 22 -5.36 -10.48 11.43
N LEU A 23 -4.29 -10.30 10.66
CA LEU A 23 -4.17 -9.26 9.64
C LEU A 23 -4.61 -9.70 8.23
N ILE A 24 -5.19 -10.91 8.09
CA ILE A 24 -5.82 -11.34 6.84
C ILE A 24 -7.29 -10.85 6.86
N PRO A 25 -7.71 -9.94 5.97
CA PRO A 25 -9.11 -9.56 5.91
C PRO A 25 -9.94 -10.74 5.39
N VAL A 26 -10.85 -11.23 6.23
CA VAL A 26 -11.97 -12.08 5.81
C VAL A 26 -12.85 -11.22 4.90
N SER A 27 -12.98 -11.64 3.64
CA SER A 27 -13.99 -11.15 2.73
C SER A 27 -15.36 -11.43 3.33
N ASP A 28 -16.20 -10.41 3.50
CA ASP A 28 -17.62 -10.68 3.65
C ASP A 28 -18.51 -9.77 2.79
N SER A 29 -19.52 -10.48 2.35
CA SER A 29 -20.54 -10.29 1.35
C SER A 29 -21.48 -9.13 1.62
N GLY A 30 -22.05 -8.60 0.53
CA GLY A 30 -22.83 -7.37 0.52
C GLY A 30 -24.26 -7.48 1.02
N SER A 31 -24.87 -6.29 1.21
CA SER A 31 -26.30 -6.07 1.05
C SER A 31 -26.60 -4.60 0.76
N ASN A 32 -27.71 -4.39 0.07
CA ASN A 32 -28.15 -3.26 -0.76
C ASN A 32 -28.61 -1.97 -0.05
N GLN A 33 -28.44 -0.87 -0.80
CA GLN A 33 -29.34 0.28 -1.05
C GLN A 33 -29.83 1.16 0.13
N THR A 34 -29.59 2.49 0.04
CA THR A 34 -30.59 3.46 -0.47
C THR A 34 -29.94 4.80 -0.86
N THR A 35 -30.35 5.31 -2.03
CA THR A 35 -30.06 6.61 -2.65
C THR A 35 -30.76 7.79 -1.96
N THR A 36 -30.06 8.93 -1.84
CA THR A 36 -30.68 10.26 -1.83
C THR A 36 -29.81 11.25 -2.60
N THR A 37 -30.39 11.80 -3.67
CA THR A 37 -29.90 12.89 -4.51
C THR A 37 -29.96 14.24 -3.79
N VAL A 38 -28.89 15.04 -3.88
CA VAL A 38 -28.97 16.51 -3.92
C VAL A 38 -27.87 17.03 -4.85
N ALA A 39 -28.28 17.76 -5.88
CA ALA A 39 -27.45 18.54 -6.78
C ALA A 39 -27.13 19.90 -6.15
N GLU A 40 -25.94 20.44 -6.41
CA GLU A 40 -25.76 21.71 -7.15
C GLU A 40 -24.30 22.18 -7.17
N ASN A 41 -23.91 22.63 -8.37
CA ASN A 41 -22.98 23.70 -8.72
C ASN A 41 -21.67 23.85 -7.94
N ILE A 42 -20.53 23.70 -8.66
CA ILE A 42 -19.50 24.74 -8.74
C ILE A 42 -18.75 24.64 -10.09
N SER A 43 -18.76 25.80 -10.76
CA SER A 43 -17.86 26.41 -11.73
C SER A 43 -16.66 25.61 -12.29
N SER A 44 -16.66 25.57 -13.62
CA SER A 44 -15.58 25.21 -14.55
C SER A 44 -14.34 26.09 -14.45
N HIS A 45 -13.18 25.48 -14.24
CA HIS A 45 -11.89 26.05 -14.65
C HIS A 45 -11.24 25.16 -15.72
N GLU A 46 -10.86 25.83 -16.81
CA GLU A 46 -10.24 25.29 -18.01
C GLU A 46 -8.91 24.58 -17.68
N LEU A 47 -8.89 23.27 -17.88
CA LEU A 47 -7.66 22.51 -18.08
C LEU A 47 -7.47 22.32 -19.58
N THR A 48 -6.36 22.84 -20.09
CA THR A 48 -5.88 22.67 -21.45
C THR A 48 -5.83 21.19 -21.81
N GLN A 49 -6.75 20.77 -22.68
CA GLN A 49 -6.71 19.49 -23.38
C GLN A 49 -5.38 19.38 -24.12
N THR A 50 -4.55 18.41 -23.73
CA THR A 50 -3.52 17.91 -24.62
C THR A 50 -4.20 16.86 -25.47
N ASP A 51 -4.46 17.21 -26.73
CA ASP A 51 -5.02 16.35 -27.76
C ASP A 51 -4.18 15.08 -27.88
N MET A 52 -4.75 13.95 -27.45
CA MET A 52 -4.23 12.61 -27.69
C MET A 52 -5.09 11.88 -28.73
N SER A 53 -5.82 12.63 -29.56
CA SER A 53 -6.69 12.11 -30.62
C SER A 53 -5.94 12.00 -31.94
N SER A 54 -5.06 11.00 -32.05
CA SER A 54 -4.70 10.32 -33.30
C SER A 54 -3.67 9.24 -33.05
N ILE A 55 -4.06 8.17 -32.33
CA ILE A 55 -3.33 6.91 -32.47
C ILE A 55 -3.73 6.36 -33.84
N ASP A 56 -2.83 6.56 -34.80
CA ASP A 56 -2.85 5.94 -36.11
C ASP A 56 -2.79 4.42 -35.88
N TYR A 57 -3.90 3.71 -36.11
CA TYR A 57 -3.96 2.25 -36.05
C TYR A 57 -3.15 1.71 -37.23
N GLN A 58 -1.82 1.70 -37.10
CA GLN A 58 -0.98 1.02 -38.05
C GLN A 58 -1.29 -0.48 -38.03
N ASP A 59 -1.35 -1.01 -39.24
CA ASP A 59 -1.71 -2.35 -39.64
C ASP A 59 -1.28 -3.46 -38.65
N LEU A 60 -2.25 -3.99 -37.91
CA LEU A 60 -2.09 -5.11 -36.97
C LEU A 60 -1.71 -6.43 -37.67
N SER A 61 -1.72 -6.48 -39.00
CA SER A 61 -1.41 -7.71 -39.76
C SER A 61 0.04 -8.19 -39.60
N GLN A 62 0.97 -7.34 -39.16
CA GLN A 62 2.34 -7.76 -38.87
C GLN A 62 2.46 -8.65 -37.62
N TYR A 63 1.48 -8.60 -36.72
CA TYR A 63 1.35 -9.49 -35.57
C TYR A 63 0.40 -10.68 -35.85
N GLN A 64 -0.37 -10.61 -36.95
CA GLN A 64 -1.10 -11.74 -37.53
C GLN A 64 -0.17 -12.67 -38.32
N LYS A 65 0.80 -13.30 -37.66
CA LYS A 65 1.16 -14.65 -38.12
C LYS A 65 0.03 -15.57 -37.66
N PRO A 66 -0.72 -16.20 -38.58
CA PRO A 66 -1.73 -17.13 -38.17
C PRO A 66 -1.01 -18.27 -37.47
N ILE A 67 -1.29 -18.47 -36.18
CA ILE A 67 -0.94 -19.69 -35.47
C ILE A 67 -1.83 -20.79 -36.09
N GLN A 68 -1.46 -21.25 -37.29
CA GLN A 68 -2.06 -22.42 -37.90
C GLN A 68 -1.47 -23.63 -37.18
N ASN A 69 -2.39 -24.41 -36.58
CA ASN A 69 -2.17 -25.57 -35.73
C ASN A 69 -1.85 -25.23 -34.27
N ILE A 70 -2.89 -24.87 -33.51
CA ILE A 70 -2.95 -25.28 -32.11
C ILE A 70 -3.43 -26.75 -32.16
N PRO A 71 -2.58 -27.75 -31.87
CA PRO A 71 -3.05 -29.11 -31.76
C PRO A 71 -4.00 -29.17 -30.56
N ASN A 72 -5.04 -29.99 -30.70
CA ASN A 72 -5.91 -30.37 -29.59
C ASN A 72 -5.03 -31.06 -28.53
N LEU A 73 -4.55 -30.31 -27.53
CA LEU A 73 -3.54 -30.76 -26.58
C LEU A 73 -4.18 -30.91 -25.20
N SER A 74 -4.39 -32.18 -24.85
CA SER A 74 -4.40 -32.66 -23.48
C SER A 74 -3.05 -32.34 -22.80
N ASP A 75 -3.12 -31.82 -21.58
CA ASP A 75 -2.13 -31.85 -20.48
C ASP A 75 -0.65 -31.41 -20.67
N ASP A 76 -0.14 -31.13 -21.87
CA ASP A 76 1.27 -30.74 -22.02
C ASP A 76 1.45 -29.24 -22.28
N THR A 77 1.96 -28.57 -21.24
CA THR A 77 2.80 -27.36 -21.26
C THR A 77 2.58 -26.40 -22.44
N LEU A 78 1.91 -25.28 -22.17
CA LEU A 78 2.01 -24.06 -22.98
C LEU A 78 3.50 -23.77 -23.25
N LEU A 79 4.01 -24.22 -24.40
CA LEU A 79 5.26 -23.76 -24.99
C LEU A 79 5.01 -22.35 -25.53
N LEU A 80 4.75 -21.45 -24.59
CA LEU A 80 4.76 -20.01 -24.75
C LEU A 80 6.20 -19.64 -25.10
N ASN A 81 6.55 -19.67 -26.39
CA ASN A 81 7.77 -19.05 -26.87
C ASN A 81 7.76 -17.60 -26.37
N ALA A 82 8.78 -17.22 -25.61
CA ALA A 82 8.82 -15.98 -24.83
C ALA A 82 8.63 -14.69 -25.68
N ASP A 83 8.92 -14.73 -26.99
CA ASP A 83 8.58 -13.68 -27.98
C ASP A 83 7.08 -13.48 -28.21
N SER A 84 6.28 -14.54 -28.10
CA SER A 84 4.83 -14.54 -28.42
C SER A 84 3.93 -14.32 -27.21
N VAL A 85 4.49 -14.39 -26.00
CA VAL A 85 3.74 -14.33 -24.74
C VAL A 85 3.10 -12.96 -24.57
N LEU A 86 3.87 -11.89 -24.70
CA LEU A 86 3.35 -10.54 -24.49
C LEU A 86 2.22 -10.20 -25.47
N GLY A 87 2.38 -10.52 -26.75
CA GLY A 87 1.34 -10.29 -27.77
C GLY A 87 0.05 -11.06 -27.44
N TYR A 88 0.17 -12.36 -27.15
CA TYR A 88 -0.97 -13.20 -26.77
C TYR A 88 -1.68 -12.68 -25.50
N LEU A 89 -0.90 -12.27 -24.49
CA LEU A 89 -1.44 -11.72 -23.24
C LEU A 89 -2.08 -10.34 -23.40
N ILE A 90 -1.74 -9.58 -24.43
CA ILE A 90 -2.36 -8.29 -24.68
C ILE A 90 -3.69 -8.48 -25.41
N GLU A 91 -3.74 -9.40 -26.37
CA GLU A 91 -4.91 -9.60 -27.24
C GLU A 91 -6.00 -10.45 -26.58
N GLU A 92 -5.64 -11.51 -25.87
CA GLU A 92 -6.60 -12.49 -25.35
C GLU A 92 -6.81 -12.37 -23.84
N ASN A 93 -7.98 -12.78 -23.34
CA ASN A 93 -8.20 -12.96 -21.91
C ASN A 93 -7.91 -14.42 -21.57
N LEU A 94 -7.01 -14.65 -20.62
CA LEU A 94 -6.67 -16.01 -20.23
C LEU A 94 -7.74 -16.66 -19.36
N THR A 95 -7.89 -17.97 -19.51
CA THR A 95 -8.56 -18.82 -18.53
C THR A 95 -7.69 -18.98 -17.27
N GLU A 96 -8.27 -19.34 -16.12
CA GLU A 96 -7.52 -19.52 -14.87
C GLU A 96 -6.39 -20.56 -15.01
N GLN A 97 -6.62 -21.64 -15.74
CA GLN A 97 -5.62 -22.70 -15.97
C GLN A 97 -4.42 -22.19 -16.80
N GLN A 98 -4.68 -21.36 -17.82
CA GLN A 98 -3.61 -20.74 -18.61
C GLN A 98 -2.85 -19.68 -17.80
N ALA A 99 -3.56 -18.96 -16.94
CA ALA A 99 -2.99 -17.91 -16.11
C ALA A 99 -2.01 -18.48 -15.06
N PHE A 100 -2.27 -19.69 -14.52
CA PHE A 100 -1.40 -20.30 -13.51
C PHE A 100 0.06 -20.46 -13.98
N ALA A 101 0.27 -20.83 -15.25
CA ALA A 101 1.60 -21.01 -15.82
C ALA A 101 2.42 -19.71 -15.89
N LEU A 102 1.77 -18.54 -15.89
CA LEU A 102 2.46 -17.25 -15.96
C LEU A 102 3.28 -16.92 -14.71
N SER A 103 2.93 -17.50 -13.55
CA SER A 103 3.68 -17.28 -12.31
C SER A 103 5.14 -17.73 -12.43
N GLU A 104 5.39 -18.78 -13.22
CA GLU A 104 6.70 -19.41 -13.42
C GLU A 104 7.45 -18.89 -14.65
N ILE A 105 6.79 -18.12 -15.53
CA ILE A 105 7.40 -17.59 -16.75
C ILE A 105 8.21 -16.33 -16.43
N SER A 106 9.43 -16.28 -16.97
CA SER A 106 10.32 -15.14 -16.83
C SER A 106 9.86 -13.95 -17.68
N VAL A 107 10.13 -12.74 -17.22
CA VAL A 107 9.53 -11.51 -17.78
C VAL A 107 10.51 -10.67 -18.61
N GLU A 108 11.78 -11.04 -18.67
CA GLU A 108 12.87 -10.24 -19.22
C GLU A 108 12.67 -9.91 -20.70
N GLN A 109 12.18 -10.87 -21.49
CA GLN A 109 11.90 -10.66 -22.90
C GLN A 109 10.69 -9.75 -23.12
N SER A 110 9.61 -9.98 -22.37
CA SER A 110 8.43 -9.10 -22.40
C SER A 110 8.79 -7.68 -21.97
N ALA A 111 9.62 -7.53 -20.94
CA ALA A 111 10.14 -6.25 -20.48
C ALA A 111 10.99 -5.55 -21.57
N SER A 112 11.85 -6.30 -22.26
CA SER A 112 12.65 -5.78 -23.38
C SER A 112 11.78 -5.29 -24.54
N LEU A 113 10.73 -6.04 -24.89
CA LEU A 113 9.78 -5.68 -25.94
C LEU A 113 8.99 -4.41 -25.57
N LEU A 114 8.50 -4.30 -24.34
CA LEU A 114 7.81 -3.09 -23.85
C LEU A 114 8.70 -1.84 -23.94
N SER A 115 10.01 -1.99 -23.79
CA SER A 115 10.98 -0.90 -23.92
C SER A 115 11.29 -0.50 -25.36
N GLN A 116 11.01 -1.36 -26.33
CA GLN A 116 11.39 -1.13 -27.74
C GLN A 116 10.20 -0.71 -28.60
N ASP A 117 8.98 -1.09 -28.22
CA ASP A 117 7.77 -0.87 -29.01
C ASP A 117 6.72 -0.07 -28.21
N SER A 118 6.51 1.18 -28.62
CA SER A 118 5.54 2.09 -28.00
C SER A 118 4.08 1.71 -28.28
N SER A 119 3.81 1.03 -29.40
CA SER A 119 2.47 0.52 -29.71
C SER A 119 2.12 -0.65 -28.79
N LEU A 120 3.05 -1.59 -28.59
CA LEU A 120 2.88 -2.67 -27.62
C LEU A 120 2.74 -2.13 -26.19
N LEU A 121 3.49 -1.10 -25.83
CA LEU A 121 3.36 -0.42 -24.54
C LEU A 121 1.95 0.16 -24.34
N ALA A 122 1.42 0.89 -25.32
CA ALA A 122 0.08 1.47 -25.23
C ALA A 122 -1.00 0.38 -25.07
N LEU A 123 -0.87 -0.72 -25.82
CA LEU A 123 -1.78 -1.86 -25.69
C LEU A 123 -1.66 -2.56 -24.33
N ALA A 124 -0.44 -2.72 -23.81
CA ALA A 124 -0.20 -3.28 -22.48
C ALA A 124 -0.83 -2.42 -21.38
N ILE A 125 -0.71 -1.09 -21.46
CA ILE A 125 -1.36 -0.16 -20.53
C ILE A 125 -2.88 -0.37 -20.53
N ASN A 126 -3.50 -0.38 -21.72
CA ASN A 126 -4.95 -0.61 -21.86
C ASN A 126 -5.38 -1.98 -21.32
N LYS A 127 -4.55 -3.00 -21.52
CA LYS A 127 -4.83 -4.34 -21.01
C LYS A 127 -4.72 -4.39 -19.48
N ILE A 128 -3.68 -3.81 -18.88
CA ILE A 128 -3.52 -3.77 -17.42
C ILE A 128 -4.70 -3.05 -16.75
N THR A 129 -5.11 -1.89 -17.28
CA THR A 129 -6.20 -1.07 -16.72
C THR A 129 -7.59 -1.63 -16.94
N SER A 130 -7.76 -2.60 -17.84
CA SER A 130 -9.03 -3.32 -18.04
C SER A 130 -9.14 -4.62 -17.26
N LEU A 131 -8.01 -5.26 -16.93
CA LEU A 131 -8.02 -6.54 -16.22
C LEU A 131 -8.36 -6.39 -14.72
N PRO A 132 -9.15 -7.31 -14.12
CA PRO A 132 -9.29 -7.43 -12.67
C PRO A 132 -7.99 -7.94 -12.02
N HIS A 133 -8.01 -8.21 -10.72
CA HIS A 133 -6.90 -8.92 -10.08
C HIS A 133 -6.78 -10.33 -10.68
N SER A 134 -5.71 -10.57 -11.43
CA SER A 134 -5.46 -11.84 -12.13
C SER A 134 -3.96 -12.03 -12.37
N GLU A 135 -3.52 -13.28 -12.55
CA GLU A 135 -2.11 -13.58 -12.81
C GLU A 135 -1.63 -12.98 -14.16
N GLN A 136 -2.53 -12.83 -15.13
CA GLN A 136 -2.23 -12.10 -16.37
C GLN A 136 -1.87 -10.64 -16.11
N ARG A 137 -2.65 -9.96 -15.25
CA ARG A 137 -2.37 -8.58 -14.85
C ARG A 137 -1.05 -8.50 -14.09
N GLU A 138 -0.81 -9.42 -13.15
CA GLU A 138 0.42 -9.45 -12.38
C GLU A 138 1.65 -9.76 -13.24
N PHE A 139 1.54 -10.63 -14.24
CA PHE A 139 2.61 -10.86 -15.23
C PHE A 139 2.95 -9.58 -15.99
N LEU A 140 1.95 -8.89 -16.53
CA LEU A 140 2.17 -7.64 -17.27
C LEU A 140 2.80 -6.56 -16.38
N LEU A 141 2.39 -6.46 -15.11
CA LEU A 141 3.01 -5.56 -14.13
C LEU A 141 4.45 -5.98 -13.78
N ARG A 142 4.75 -7.27 -13.67
CA ARG A 142 6.12 -7.78 -13.47
C ARG A 142 7.01 -7.48 -14.67
N ALA A 143 6.50 -7.63 -15.90
CA ALA A 143 7.21 -7.22 -17.11
C ALA A 143 7.47 -5.71 -17.16
N SER A 144 6.45 -4.91 -16.84
CA SER A 144 6.54 -3.46 -16.70
C SER A 144 7.58 -3.04 -15.65
N HIS A 145 7.71 -3.78 -14.56
CA HIS A 145 8.68 -3.48 -13.52
C HIS A 145 10.14 -3.71 -13.98
N ASN A 146 10.36 -4.67 -14.89
CA ASN A 146 11.69 -5.05 -15.38
C ASN A 146 12.07 -4.32 -16.69
N SER A 147 11.21 -3.48 -17.24
CA SER A 147 11.50 -2.68 -18.43
C SER A 147 12.38 -1.46 -18.11
N SER A 148 12.64 -0.61 -19.09
CA SER A 148 13.35 0.66 -18.90
C SER A 148 12.60 1.62 -17.98
N GLU A 149 13.32 2.60 -17.42
CA GLU A 149 12.75 3.60 -16.51
C GLU A 149 11.66 4.44 -17.17
N GLU A 150 11.81 4.78 -18.46
CA GLU A 150 10.82 5.54 -19.22
C GLU A 150 9.48 4.79 -19.29
N VAL A 151 9.53 3.47 -19.54
CA VAL A 151 8.34 2.62 -19.58
C VAL A 151 7.68 2.56 -18.20
N LYS A 152 8.47 2.36 -17.13
CA LYS A 152 7.93 2.33 -15.76
C LYS A 152 7.20 3.62 -15.43
N GLN A 153 7.75 4.77 -15.85
CA GLN A 153 7.13 6.08 -15.63
C GLN A 153 5.82 6.25 -16.41
N GLN A 154 5.79 5.84 -17.67
CA GLN A 154 4.58 5.92 -18.51
C GLN A 154 3.46 5.03 -17.95
N ILE A 155 3.78 3.78 -17.60
CA ILE A 155 2.81 2.84 -17.02
C ILE A 155 2.35 3.34 -15.65
N SER A 156 3.27 3.75 -14.76
CA SER A 156 2.92 4.31 -13.46
C SER A 156 1.98 5.53 -13.61
N GLN A 157 2.26 6.44 -14.55
CA GLN A 157 1.38 7.58 -14.82
C GLN A 157 -0.01 7.15 -15.31
N ALA A 158 -0.08 6.24 -16.26
CA ALA A 158 -1.35 5.75 -16.79
C ALA A 158 -2.19 5.07 -15.70
N LEU A 159 -1.55 4.31 -14.81
CA LEU A 159 -2.21 3.66 -13.69
C LEU A 159 -2.65 4.66 -12.61
N PHE A 160 -1.91 5.74 -12.35
CA PHE A 160 -2.34 6.80 -11.45
C PHE A 160 -3.55 7.57 -11.99
N ASN A 161 -3.64 7.73 -13.30
CA ASN A 161 -4.77 8.37 -13.97
C ASN A 161 -6.03 7.48 -14.03
N SER A 162 -5.96 6.22 -13.60
CA SER A 162 -7.11 5.32 -13.56
C SER A 162 -8.00 5.60 -12.35
N ASP A 163 -9.31 5.56 -12.56
CA ASP A 163 -10.32 5.67 -11.50
C ASP A 163 -10.33 4.44 -10.58
N ARG A 164 -9.71 3.33 -11.00
CA ARG A 164 -9.69 2.06 -10.25
C ARG A 164 -8.61 2.08 -9.17
N VAL A 165 -9.03 1.82 -7.92
CA VAL A 165 -8.14 1.69 -6.75
C VAL A 165 -7.01 0.68 -6.97
N ILE A 166 -7.29 -0.46 -7.62
CA ILE A 166 -6.28 -1.50 -7.90
C ILE A 166 -5.15 -0.99 -8.81
N ASP A 167 -5.48 -0.10 -9.76
CA ASP A 167 -4.50 0.46 -10.68
C ASP A 167 -3.64 1.48 -9.98
N ARG A 168 -4.23 2.40 -9.20
CA ARG A 168 -3.47 3.37 -8.41
C ARG A 168 -2.56 2.69 -7.38
N LYS A 169 -3.00 1.59 -6.74
CA LYS A 169 -2.13 0.77 -5.87
C LYS A 169 -0.97 0.13 -6.62
N SER A 170 -1.21 -0.39 -7.83
CA SER A 170 -0.14 -0.93 -8.68
C SER A 170 0.82 0.17 -9.15
N ALA A 171 0.32 1.37 -9.42
CA ALA A 171 1.14 2.54 -9.76
C ALA A 171 2.10 2.90 -8.62
N VAL A 172 1.62 2.92 -7.37
CA VAL A 172 2.44 3.10 -6.16
C VAL A 172 3.48 1.99 -6.05
N SER A 173 3.09 0.72 -6.20
CA SER A 173 4.04 -0.40 -6.12
C SER A 173 5.13 -0.32 -7.19
N LEU A 174 4.81 0.07 -8.43
CA LEU A 174 5.81 0.27 -9.48
C LEU A 174 6.74 1.44 -9.14
N LEU A 175 6.18 2.56 -8.71
CA LEU A 175 6.94 3.75 -8.34
C LEU A 175 7.92 3.49 -7.19
N MET A 176 7.46 2.80 -6.14
CA MET A 176 8.23 2.55 -4.92
C MET A 176 9.32 1.50 -5.08
N ARG A 177 9.29 0.71 -6.16
CA ARG A 177 10.34 -0.25 -6.49
C ARG A 177 11.43 0.32 -7.40
N ASN A 178 11.24 1.53 -7.94
CA ASN A 178 12.28 2.17 -8.74
C ASN A 178 13.40 2.71 -7.85
N PRO A 179 14.66 2.72 -8.34
CA PRO A 179 15.75 3.40 -7.64
C PRO A 179 15.37 4.84 -7.31
N MET A 180 15.69 5.29 -6.10
CA MET A 180 15.26 6.59 -5.61
C MET A 180 15.71 7.71 -6.56
N SER A 181 14.75 8.47 -7.09
CA SER A 181 15.00 9.65 -7.91
C SER A 181 14.17 10.82 -7.41
N ALA A 182 14.52 12.05 -7.80
CA ALA A 182 13.73 13.24 -7.45
C ALA A 182 12.27 13.11 -7.91
N GLN A 183 12.06 12.46 -9.06
CA GLN A 183 10.74 12.20 -9.62
C GLN A 183 9.91 11.24 -8.75
N VAL A 184 10.54 10.27 -8.07
CA VAL A 184 9.84 9.40 -7.12
C VAL A 184 9.32 10.22 -5.95
N SER A 185 10.14 11.07 -5.34
CA SER A 185 9.70 11.94 -4.24
C SER A 185 8.57 12.89 -4.68
N GLU A 186 8.70 13.55 -5.83
CA GLU A 186 7.66 14.47 -6.35
C GLU A 186 6.33 13.76 -6.60
N ARG A 187 6.36 12.54 -7.17
CA ARG A 187 5.15 11.75 -7.38
C ARG A 187 4.51 11.31 -6.07
N ILE A 188 5.29 10.89 -5.08
CA ILE A 188 4.74 10.54 -3.76
C ILE A 188 4.13 11.76 -3.07
N THR A 189 4.79 12.93 -3.11
CA THR A 189 4.22 14.19 -2.64
C THR A 189 2.87 14.46 -3.31
N SER A 190 2.80 14.37 -4.64
CA SER A 190 1.53 14.57 -5.37
C SER A 190 0.43 13.60 -4.93
N ILE A 191 0.76 12.33 -4.67
CA ILE A 191 -0.20 11.33 -4.20
C ILE A 191 -0.68 11.67 -2.79
N LEU A 192 0.23 12.01 -1.88
CA LEU A 192 -0.12 12.37 -0.49
C LEU A 192 -1.04 13.60 -0.44
N GLN A 193 -0.91 14.52 -1.40
CA GLN A 193 -1.71 15.74 -1.48
C GLN A 193 -3.06 15.57 -2.21
N MET A 194 -3.14 14.67 -3.19
CA MET A 194 -4.29 14.60 -4.11
C MET A 194 -5.13 13.33 -3.97
N GLU A 195 -4.60 12.25 -3.40
CA GLU A 195 -5.34 10.99 -3.27
C GLU A 195 -6.38 11.08 -2.16
N TYR A 196 -7.62 10.73 -2.50
CA TYR A 196 -8.76 10.75 -1.59
C TYR A 196 -9.17 9.34 -1.11
N ASP A 197 -8.77 8.28 -1.82
CA ASP A 197 -9.05 6.92 -1.41
C ASP A 197 -8.09 6.48 -0.30
N SER A 198 -8.64 6.26 0.90
CA SER A 198 -7.82 5.90 2.06
C SER A 198 -7.09 4.58 1.87
N SER A 199 -7.64 3.64 1.10
CA SER A 199 -6.96 2.37 0.86
C SER A 199 -5.70 2.53 -0.01
N VAL A 200 -5.66 3.52 -0.91
CA VAL A 200 -4.46 3.86 -1.69
C VAL A 200 -3.45 4.56 -0.80
N LEU A 201 -3.86 5.55 0.00
CA LEU A 201 -2.97 6.22 0.96
C LEU A 201 -2.35 5.22 1.96
N GLN A 202 -3.14 4.27 2.46
CA GLN A 202 -2.64 3.22 3.35
C GLN A 202 -1.55 2.41 2.65
N HIS A 203 -1.75 2.11 1.37
CA HIS A 203 -0.78 1.38 0.56
C HIS A 203 0.52 2.17 0.37
N VAL A 204 0.44 3.48 0.15
CA VAL A 204 1.61 4.38 0.12
C VAL A 204 2.38 4.32 1.45
N PHE A 205 1.68 4.49 2.58
CA PHE A 205 2.31 4.45 3.90
C PHE A 205 2.90 3.08 4.23
N ASN A 206 2.27 1.97 3.81
CA ASN A 206 2.85 0.65 3.96
C ASN A 206 4.21 0.53 3.25
N HIS A 207 4.32 1.05 2.03
CA HIS A 207 5.58 1.08 1.30
C HIS A 207 6.61 2.00 1.94
N LEU A 208 6.21 3.22 2.35
CA LEU A 208 7.11 4.14 3.05
C LEU A 208 7.63 3.55 4.36
N GLY A 209 6.77 2.87 5.13
CA GLY A 209 7.14 2.20 6.38
C GLY A 209 8.05 0.98 6.18
N ALA A 210 7.91 0.28 5.05
CA ALA A 210 8.79 -0.84 4.70
C ALA A 210 10.16 -0.37 4.19
N ILE A 211 10.22 0.80 3.56
CA ILE A 211 11.48 1.38 3.08
C ILE A 211 12.34 1.84 4.27
N ASN A 212 13.65 1.60 4.17
CA ASN A 212 14.65 2.12 5.10
C ASN A 212 15.49 3.21 4.43
N ASN A 213 14.84 4.31 4.03
CA ASN A 213 15.48 5.43 3.34
C ASN A 213 15.16 6.75 4.03
N PRO A 214 15.98 7.15 5.02
CA PRO A 214 15.78 8.40 5.75
C PRO A 214 15.76 9.65 4.87
N ILE A 215 16.49 9.68 3.76
CA ILE A 215 16.57 10.84 2.86
C ILE A 215 15.23 11.09 2.17
N LEU A 216 14.52 10.03 1.75
CA LEU A 216 13.18 10.19 1.17
C LEU A 216 12.19 10.67 2.23
N ILE A 217 12.21 10.05 3.42
CA ILE A 217 11.28 10.41 4.48
C ILE A 217 11.47 11.87 4.91
N GLU A 218 12.71 12.35 5.01
CA GLU A 218 13.01 13.75 5.28
C GLU A 218 12.41 14.68 4.21
N LYS A 219 12.49 14.32 2.93
CA LYS A 219 11.90 15.11 1.84
C LYS A 219 10.38 15.14 1.87
N LEU A 220 9.76 14.03 2.29
CA LEU A 220 8.31 13.88 2.38
C LEU A 220 7.75 14.35 3.73
N LEU A 221 8.60 14.73 4.68
CA LEU A 221 8.19 15.08 6.04
C LEU A 221 7.03 16.08 6.08
N PRO A 222 7.07 17.22 5.34
CA PRO A 222 5.97 18.19 5.37
C PRO A 222 4.64 17.60 4.86
N ASP A 223 4.69 16.74 3.85
CA ASP A 223 3.50 16.10 3.28
C ASP A 223 2.93 15.04 4.23
N ILE A 224 3.80 14.28 4.91
CA ILE A 224 3.38 13.30 5.91
C ILE A 224 2.73 14.00 7.12
N GLU A 225 3.33 15.08 7.62
CA GLU A 225 2.77 15.92 8.70
C GLU A 225 1.44 16.57 8.30
N HIS A 226 1.34 17.01 7.04
CA HIS A 226 0.08 17.50 6.48
C HIS A 226 -1.00 16.40 6.54
N VAL A 227 -0.69 15.18 6.09
CA VAL A 227 -1.66 14.07 6.16
C VAL A 227 -2.09 13.80 7.60
N ILE A 228 -1.18 13.78 8.58
CA ILE A 228 -1.52 13.57 10.00
C ILE A 228 -2.51 14.63 10.50
N SER A 229 -2.29 15.88 10.11
CA SER A 229 -3.06 17.03 10.59
C SER A 229 -4.46 17.11 9.99
N PHE A 230 -4.66 16.65 8.74
CA PHE A 230 -5.91 16.84 7.99
C PHE A 230 -6.71 15.56 7.76
N THR A 231 -6.10 14.37 7.87
CA THR A 231 -6.84 13.13 7.67
C THR A 231 -7.76 12.79 8.86
N HIS A 232 -8.97 12.35 8.54
CA HIS A 232 -9.91 11.80 9.52
C HIS A 232 -9.80 10.27 9.62
N ASP A 233 -9.09 9.62 8.68
CA ASP A 233 -8.89 8.17 8.73
C ASP A 233 -7.81 7.84 9.76
N ILE A 234 -8.23 7.23 10.87
CA ILE A 234 -7.38 6.87 12.01
C ILE A 234 -6.26 5.91 11.59
N LYS A 235 -6.50 5.00 10.65
CA LYS A 235 -5.48 4.04 10.19
C LYS A 235 -4.39 4.76 9.39
N ILE A 236 -4.78 5.70 8.54
CA ILE A 236 -3.85 6.56 7.80
C ILE A 236 -3.03 7.42 8.74
N LYS A 237 -3.71 8.13 9.66
CA LYS A 237 -3.07 8.98 10.67
C LYS A 237 -2.04 8.20 11.47
N SER A 238 -2.43 7.04 12.01
CA SER A 238 -1.53 6.20 12.81
C SER A 238 -0.36 5.66 11.99
N SER A 239 -0.55 5.31 10.72
CA SER A 239 0.52 4.83 9.84
C SER A 239 1.54 5.92 9.52
N ALA A 240 1.06 7.14 9.26
CA ALA A 240 1.91 8.31 9.07
C ALA A 240 2.75 8.62 10.31
N VAL A 241 2.14 8.64 11.51
CA VAL A 241 2.85 8.84 12.78
C VAL A 241 3.91 7.75 13.01
N LYS A 242 3.61 6.47 12.72
CA LYS A 242 4.59 5.37 12.83
C LYS A 242 5.82 5.60 11.94
N ILE A 243 5.63 6.08 10.73
CA ILE A 243 6.74 6.37 9.81
C ILE A 243 7.60 7.49 10.36
N LEU A 244 6.99 8.59 10.80
CA LEU A 244 7.75 9.68 11.41
C LEU A 244 8.52 9.20 12.65
N MET A 245 7.89 8.38 13.50
CA MET A 245 8.52 7.88 14.72
C MET A 245 9.70 6.95 14.44
N LYS A 246 9.58 6.08 13.43
CA LYS A 246 10.68 5.21 12.99
C LYS A 246 11.92 6.00 12.57
N HIS A 247 11.73 7.16 11.93
CA HIS A 247 12.82 7.95 11.36
C HIS A 247 13.29 9.11 12.25
N HIS A 248 12.40 9.66 13.09
CA HIS A 248 12.62 10.80 13.97
C HIS A 248 12.02 10.55 15.37
N PRO A 249 12.41 9.50 16.10
CA PRO A 249 11.73 9.07 17.33
C PRO A 249 11.70 10.13 18.44
N ALA A 250 12.67 11.05 18.44
CA ALA A 250 12.77 12.15 19.39
C ALA A 250 12.06 13.45 18.95
N ASN A 251 11.33 13.45 17.82
CA ASN A 251 10.60 14.63 17.38
C ASN A 251 9.42 14.92 18.35
N ALA A 252 9.39 16.14 18.88
CA ALA A 252 8.37 16.59 19.82
C ALA A 252 6.95 16.57 19.21
N ASP A 253 6.82 16.80 17.90
CA ASP A 253 5.53 16.85 17.20
C ASP A 253 4.87 15.47 17.13
N ILE A 254 5.65 14.39 16.96
CA ILE A 254 5.16 13.01 17.03
C ILE A 254 4.50 12.74 18.38
N THR A 255 5.16 13.21 19.41
CA THR A 255 4.75 13.07 20.81
C THR A 255 3.45 13.88 21.02
N SER A 256 3.31 15.06 20.42
CA SER A 256 2.05 15.84 20.38
C SER A 256 0.91 15.12 19.63
N TYR A 257 1.20 14.48 18.49
CA TYR A 257 0.21 13.71 17.75
C TYR A 257 -0.32 12.52 18.56
N ILE A 258 0.55 11.80 19.27
CA ILE A 258 0.17 10.69 20.15
C ILE A 258 -0.75 11.16 21.27
N ASP A 259 -0.45 12.29 21.93
CA ASP A 259 -1.32 12.85 22.98
C ASP A 259 -2.71 13.21 22.45
N THR A 260 -2.75 13.82 21.26
CA THR A 260 -4.01 14.19 20.61
C THR A 260 -4.86 12.96 20.33
N MET A 261 -4.24 11.85 19.88
CA MET A 261 -4.95 10.59 19.66
C MET A 261 -5.43 9.94 20.97
N LEU A 262 -4.60 9.93 22.02
CA LEU A 262 -4.94 9.38 23.34
C LEU A 262 -6.11 10.09 24.02
N THR A 263 -6.24 11.40 23.79
CA THR A 263 -7.31 12.23 24.36
C THR A 263 -8.55 12.33 23.46
N SER A 264 -8.55 11.65 22.31
CA SER A 264 -9.68 11.66 21.37
C SER A 264 -10.95 11.09 22.01
N SER A 265 -12.10 11.62 21.61
CA SER A 265 -13.40 11.07 22.00
C SER A 265 -13.70 9.73 21.31
N GLN A 266 -13.03 9.42 20.21
CA GLN A 266 -13.21 8.18 19.46
C GLN A 266 -12.36 7.05 20.05
N ALA A 267 -12.99 5.92 20.40
CA ALA A 267 -12.31 4.79 21.02
C ALA A 267 -11.19 4.23 20.13
N ASP A 268 -11.44 4.06 18.83
CA ASP A 268 -10.44 3.54 17.89
C ASP A 268 -9.20 4.43 17.79
N GLU A 269 -9.38 5.76 17.85
CA GLU A 269 -8.27 6.71 17.81
C GLU A 269 -7.45 6.66 19.10
N ARG A 270 -8.12 6.57 20.26
CA ARG A 270 -7.44 6.35 21.55
C ARG A 270 -6.63 5.06 21.55
N ASN A 271 -7.18 3.99 20.98
CA ASN A 271 -6.50 2.69 20.90
C ASN A 271 -5.25 2.77 20.02
N GLN A 272 -5.32 3.47 18.88
CA GLN A 272 -4.14 3.71 18.06
C GLN A 272 -3.13 4.62 18.77
N GLY A 273 -3.57 5.67 19.46
CA GLY A 273 -2.70 6.51 20.30
C GLY A 273 -1.96 5.71 21.37
N LEU A 274 -2.65 4.78 22.02
CA LEU A 274 -2.06 3.89 23.02
C LEU A 274 -1.01 2.94 22.41
N ASN A 275 -1.29 2.37 21.24
CA ASN A 275 -0.33 1.52 20.53
C ASN A 275 0.91 2.31 20.11
N LEU A 276 0.75 3.56 19.65
CA LEU A 276 1.86 4.42 19.27
C LEU A 276 2.70 4.81 20.48
N LEU A 277 2.07 5.17 21.60
CA LEU A 277 2.77 5.46 22.84
C LEU A 277 3.57 4.25 23.33
N PHE A 278 2.96 3.06 23.33
CA PHE A 278 3.66 1.84 23.71
C PHE A 278 4.90 1.63 22.85
N MET A 279 4.79 1.79 21.54
CA MET A 279 5.91 1.69 20.60
C MET A 279 6.98 2.76 20.87
N GLN A 280 6.59 4.01 21.14
CA GLN A 280 7.50 5.10 21.48
C GLN A 280 8.34 4.80 22.74
N LEU A 281 7.72 4.22 23.77
CA LEU A 281 8.39 3.87 25.01
C LEU A 281 9.24 2.60 24.89
N ASN A 282 8.68 1.54 24.31
CA ASN A 282 9.28 0.20 24.31
C ASN A 282 10.33 0.00 23.21
N ASP A 283 10.09 0.54 22.01
CA ASP A 283 10.94 0.27 20.84
C ASP A 283 11.97 1.37 20.61
N HIS A 284 11.72 2.57 21.16
CA HIS A 284 12.56 3.76 20.94
C HIS A 284 13.15 4.37 22.22
N ASP A 285 12.85 3.82 23.40
CA ASP A 285 13.37 4.26 24.71
C ASP A 285 13.22 5.78 24.96
N ILE A 286 12.14 6.39 24.48
CA ILE A 286 11.91 7.83 24.67
C ILE A 286 11.39 8.08 26.08
N GLU A 287 12.18 8.78 26.89
CA GLU A 287 11.76 9.21 28.23
C GLU A 287 10.68 10.28 28.16
N LEU A 288 9.63 10.11 28.97
CA LEU A 288 8.59 11.11 29.17
C LEU A 288 8.98 12.06 30.29
N SER A 289 8.64 13.34 30.17
CA SER A 289 8.76 14.27 31.29
C SER A 289 7.78 13.92 32.42
N ASP A 290 8.12 14.22 33.67
CA ASP A 290 7.28 13.89 34.84
C ASP A 290 5.86 14.44 34.73
N TYR A 291 5.71 15.67 34.26
CA TYR A 291 4.41 16.29 34.02
C TYR A 291 3.58 15.49 33.01
N ARG A 292 4.22 14.97 31.98
CA ARG A 292 3.58 14.20 30.92
C ARG A 292 3.25 12.79 31.37
N LYS A 293 4.11 12.15 32.17
CA LYS A 293 3.81 10.87 32.82
C LYS A 293 2.48 10.96 33.57
N GLN A 294 2.27 12.01 34.36
CA GLN A 294 1.02 12.22 35.10
C GLN A 294 -0.22 12.32 34.20
N ILE A 295 -0.13 13.08 33.10
CA ILE A 295 -1.25 13.23 32.15
C ILE A 295 -1.55 11.88 31.48
N ILE A 296 -0.53 11.21 30.98
CA ILE A 296 -0.69 9.94 30.27
C ILE A 296 -1.18 8.85 31.23
N GLU A 297 -0.67 8.77 32.46
CA GLU A 297 -1.16 7.85 33.49
C GLU A 297 -2.65 8.06 33.76
N LEU A 298 -3.10 9.32 33.83
CA LEU A 298 -4.51 9.64 33.99
C LEU A 298 -5.34 9.14 32.80
N GLU A 299 -4.92 9.44 31.56
CA GLU A 299 -5.69 9.08 30.37
C GLU A 299 -5.68 7.56 30.10
N VAL A 300 -4.54 6.90 30.22
CA VAL A 300 -4.42 5.45 30.08
C VAL A 300 -5.15 4.75 31.24
N GLY A 301 -5.11 5.31 32.44
CA GLY A 301 -5.88 4.83 33.59
C GLY A 301 -7.39 4.86 33.35
N LYS A 302 -7.92 5.82 32.58
CA LYS A 302 -9.33 5.81 32.17
C LYS A 302 -9.65 4.61 31.28
N ILE A 303 -8.75 4.25 30.35
CA ILE A 303 -8.93 3.09 29.45
C ILE A 303 -8.96 1.79 30.26
N VAL A 304 -8.02 1.62 31.21
CA VAL A 304 -7.97 0.43 32.09
C VAL A 304 -9.28 0.23 32.86
N ASN A 305 -9.84 1.32 33.38
CA ASN A 305 -11.04 1.29 34.23
C ASN A 305 -12.36 1.33 33.44
N ASP A 306 -12.33 1.51 32.12
CA ASP A 306 -13.51 1.59 31.26
C ASP A 306 -13.95 0.18 30.81
N LEU A 307 -15.01 -0.34 31.43
CA LEU A 307 -15.58 -1.66 31.12
C LEU A 307 -16.17 -1.77 29.71
N SER A 308 -16.38 -0.65 29.00
CA SER A 308 -16.81 -0.67 27.61
C SER A 308 -15.68 -0.98 26.63
N GLN A 309 -14.42 -0.91 27.07
CA GLN A 309 -13.25 -1.26 26.27
C GLN A 309 -13.09 -2.77 26.13
N SER A 310 -12.54 -3.22 24.99
CA SER A 310 -12.17 -4.62 24.80
C SER A 310 -11.12 -5.05 25.84
N THR A 311 -11.12 -6.35 26.18
CA THR A 311 -10.15 -6.91 27.11
C THR A 311 -8.71 -6.70 26.65
N GLU A 312 -8.44 -6.86 25.35
CA GLU A 312 -7.12 -6.65 24.74
C GLU A 312 -6.65 -5.20 24.92
N ASN A 313 -7.53 -4.23 24.69
CA ASN A 313 -7.21 -2.81 24.83
C ASN A 313 -6.90 -2.43 26.28
N ARG A 314 -7.66 -2.98 27.24
CA ARG A 314 -7.38 -2.79 28.68
C ARG A 314 -6.05 -3.41 29.09
N GLN A 315 -5.73 -4.61 28.61
CA GLN A 315 -4.44 -5.25 28.88
C GLN A 315 -3.27 -4.46 28.29
N GLN A 316 -3.41 -3.95 27.07
CA GLN A 316 -2.40 -3.08 26.47
C GLN A 316 -2.22 -1.79 27.28
N ALA A 317 -3.31 -1.21 27.79
CA ALA A 317 -3.27 -0.02 28.64
C ALA A 317 -2.53 -0.29 29.97
N GLU A 318 -2.81 -1.42 30.61
CA GLU A 318 -2.08 -1.86 31.81
C GLU A 318 -0.58 -2.05 31.55
N LEU A 319 -0.22 -2.66 30.42
CA LEU A 319 1.18 -2.82 30.01
C LEU A 319 1.87 -1.46 29.80
N THR A 320 1.19 -0.52 29.12
CA THR A 320 1.71 0.84 28.91
C THR A 320 1.91 1.58 30.24
N LEU A 321 0.96 1.49 31.19
CA LEU A 321 1.15 2.07 32.54
C LEU A 321 2.38 1.51 33.25
N ASN A 322 2.59 0.19 33.17
CA ASN A 322 3.76 -0.46 33.75
C ASN A 322 5.07 0.00 33.09
N LEU A 323 5.06 0.31 31.79
CA LEU A 323 6.23 0.89 31.10
C LEU A 323 6.48 2.32 31.57
N ILE A 324 5.46 3.16 31.65
CA ILE A 324 5.59 4.55 32.11
C ILE A 324 6.22 4.63 33.51
N GLN A 325 5.88 3.71 34.41
CA GLN A 325 6.46 3.64 35.76
C GLN A 325 7.94 3.20 35.80
N ARG A 326 8.45 2.59 34.73
CA ARG A 326 9.84 2.11 34.63
C ARG A 326 10.78 3.15 34.00
N HIS A 327 10.26 3.99 33.11
CA HIS A 327 10.94 5.16 32.58
C HIS A 327 10.80 6.34 33.57
#